data_AF-A0A653DBB0-F1
#
_entry.id   AF-A0A653DBB0-F1
#
_cell.length_a   1.000
_cell.length_b   1.000
_cell.length_c   1.000
_cell.angle_alpha   90.00
_cell.angle_beta   90.00
_cell.angle_gamma   90.00
#
_symmetry.space_group_name_H-M   'P 1'
#
loop_
_entity.id
_entity.type
_entity.pdbx_description
1 polymer ?
#
loop_
_entity_poly.entity_id
_entity_poly.type
_entity_poly.pdbx_seq_one_letter_code
_entity_poly.pdbx_strand_id
1 'polypeptide(L)'
;MKTAVNIIFLYSCISLTNSIANNLHLMDGTSTAEIINGDVFFEIVEPEELEYTYRLRPAKDFGAPFNSSFHVKNVPLVPILPKFGCKPPDNDADIEGNVALIQRGVLSKQKPL
;
A
#
# COMPACT_ATOMS: atom_id res chain seq x y z
N MET A 1 -34.07 -33.61 21.25
CA MET A 1 -34.04 -32.23 21.80
C MET A 1 -32.64 -31.66 21.97
N LYS A 2 -31.67 -32.39 22.56
CA LYS A 2 -30.30 -31.88 22.79
C LYS A 2 -29.51 -31.50 21.53
N THR A 3 -29.72 -32.19 20.41
CA THR A 3 -29.04 -31.93 19.13
C THR A 3 -29.54 -30.67 18.43
N ALA A 4 -30.84 -30.39 18.50
CA ALA A 4 -31.42 -29.20 17.89
C ALA A 4 -30.96 -27.90 18.58
N VAL A 5 -30.79 -27.92 19.90
CA VAL A 5 -30.28 -26.78 20.68
C VAL A 5 -28.83 -26.45 20.30
N ASN A 6 -28.01 -27.47 20.04
CA ASN A 6 -26.61 -27.29 19.66
C ASN A 6 -26.47 -26.69 18.25
N ILE A 7 -27.35 -27.06 17.31
CA ILE A 7 -27.38 -26.49 15.95
C ILE A 7 -27.84 -25.01 15.98
N ILE A 8 -28.80 -24.67 16.83
CA ILE A 8 -29.25 -23.27 17.01
C ILE A 8 -28.13 -22.40 17.60
N PHE A 9 -27.35 -22.95 18.53
CA PHE A 9 -26.20 -22.25 19.13
C PHE A 9 -25.05 -22.01 18.12
N LEU A 10 -24.80 -22.98 17.25
CA LEU A 10 -23.83 -22.84 16.14
C LEU A 10 -24.25 -21.76 15.13
N TYR A 11 -25.56 -21.67 14.82
CA TYR A 11 -26.08 -20.64 13.92
C TYR A 11 -26.00 -19.22 14.48
N SER A 12 -26.10 -19.03 15.82
CA SER A 12 -25.99 -17.69 16.41
C SER A 12 -24.54 -17.17 16.48
N CYS A 13 -23.55 -18.06 16.47
CA CYS A 13 -22.13 -17.66 16.38
C CYS A 13 -21.72 -17.18 14.98
N ILE A 14 -22.49 -17.48 13.94
CA ILE A 14 -22.37 -16.85 12.61
C ILE A 14 -23.08 -15.48 12.65
N SER A 15 -22.77 -14.68 13.65
CA SER A 15 -23.17 -13.28 13.65
C SER A 15 -22.42 -12.60 12.52
N LEU A 16 -23.18 -12.04 11.57
CA LEU A 16 -22.70 -11.17 10.51
C LEU A 16 -21.74 -10.14 11.10
N THR A 17 -20.45 -10.33 10.86
CA THR A 17 -19.48 -9.23 10.99
C THR A 17 -19.81 -8.28 9.85
N ASN A 18 -20.49 -7.19 10.15
CA ASN A 18 -20.59 -6.07 9.22
C ASN A 18 -19.18 -5.48 9.11
N SER A 19 -18.40 -5.92 8.12
CA SER A 19 -17.23 -5.18 7.68
C SER A 19 -17.74 -3.88 7.09
N ILE A 20 -17.76 -2.82 7.90
CA ILE A 20 -17.90 -1.46 7.40
C ILE A 20 -16.64 -1.20 6.59
N ALA A 21 -16.75 -1.33 5.26
CA ALA A 21 -15.74 -0.86 4.35
C ALA A 21 -15.58 0.65 4.60
N ASN A 22 -14.46 1.05 5.20
CA ASN A 22 -14.11 2.45 5.39
C ASN A 22 -13.80 3.04 4.00
N ASN A 23 -14.85 3.50 3.30
CA ASN A 23 -14.79 4.11 1.97
C ASN A 23 -14.23 5.55 2.04
N LEU A 24 -13.06 5.73 2.64
CA LEU A 24 -12.42 7.04 2.82
C LEU A 24 -12.00 7.68 1.47
N HIS A 25 -12.03 6.94 0.36
CA HIS A 25 -11.45 7.38 -0.91
C HIS A 25 -12.47 7.76 -2.01
N LEU A 26 -13.79 7.66 -1.78
CA LEU A 26 -14.76 8.01 -2.84
C LEU A 26 -14.92 9.52 -3.07
N MET A 27 -14.28 10.35 -2.23
CA MET A 27 -14.38 11.82 -2.28
C MET A 27 -13.21 12.51 -3.00
N ASP A 28 -12.19 11.79 -3.47
CA ASP A 28 -11.05 12.38 -4.19
C ASP A 28 -11.28 12.53 -5.72
N GLY A 29 -12.54 12.56 -6.16
CA GLY A 29 -12.92 12.79 -7.57
C GLY A 29 -12.42 11.73 -8.58
N THR A 30 -11.87 10.62 -8.11
CA THR A 30 -11.34 9.53 -8.96
C THR A 30 -12.48 8.69 -9.51
N SER A 31 -12.55 8.51 -10.83
CA SER A 31 -13.60 7.69 -11.45
C SER A 31 -13.39 6.21 -11.14
N THR A 32 -14.46 5.43 -10.98
CA THR A 32 -14.39 3.97 -10.75
C THR A 32 -13.62 3.25 -11.85
N ALA A 33 -13.58 3.77 -13.07
CA ALA A 33 -12.78 3.23 -14.18
C ALA A 33 -11.26 3.40 -13.98
N GLU A 34 -10.83 4.47 -13.32
CA GLU A 34 -9.41 4.69 -12.97
C GLU A 34 -8.97 3.83 -11.78
N ILE A 35 -9.92 3.43 -10.91
CA ILE A 35 -9.67 2.52 -9.77
C ILE A 35 -9.43 1.07 -10.24
N ILE A 36 -9.96 0.68 -11.40
CA ILE A 36 -9.94 -0.73 -11.86
C ILE A 36 -8.67 -1.06 -12.66
N ASN A 37 -7.92 -0.07 -13.14
CA ASN A 37 -6.90 -0.29 -14.18
C ASN A 37 -5.47 0.11 -13.75
N GLY A 38 -4.88 -0.66 -12.83
CA GLY A 38 -3.43 -0.61 -12.56
C GLY A 38 -3.00 0.09 -11.26
N ASP A 39 -3.89 0.19 -10.28
CA ASP A 39 -3.47 0.56 -8.93
C ASP A 39 -2.57 -0.50 -8.31
N VAL A 40 -1.57 -0.03 -7.56
CA VAL A 40 -0.67 -0.87 -6.78
C VAL A 40 -0.90 -0.58 -5.32
N PHE A 41 -0.71 -1.57 -4.47
CA PHE A 41 -0.86 -1.43 -3.02
C PHE A 41 0.46 -1.81 -2.36
N PHE A 42 0.80 -1.10 -1.29
CA PHE A 42 1.81 -1.55 -0.35
C PHE A 42 1.23 -1.48 1.05
N GLU A 43 1.73 -2.34 1.92
CA GLU A 43 1.30 -2.43 3.29
C GLU A 43 2.51 -2.22 4.19
N ILE A 44 2.36 -1.37 5.20
CA ILE A 44 3.29 -1.33 6.32
C ILE A 44 2.82 -2.41 7.28
N VAL A 45 3.67 -3.41 7.53
CA VAL A 45 3.38 -4.53 8.46
C VAL A 45 4.07 -4.36 9.82
N GLU A 46 5.02 -3.42 9.92
CA GLU A 46 5.71 -3.09 11.16
C GLU A 46 6.21 -1.63 11.10
N PRO A 47 6.10 -0.86 12.20
CA PRO A 47 5.48 -1.20 13.48
C PRO A 47 3.94 -1.11 13.44
N GLU A 48 3.26 -1.73 14.41
CA GLU A 48 1.79 -1.85 14.48
C GLU A 48 1.09 -0.48 14.44
N GLU A 49 1.69 0.57 15.01
CA GLU A 49 1.08 1.90 15.03
C GLU A 49 0.99 2.56 13.64
N LEU A 50 1.75 2.05 12.67
CA LEU A 50 1.76 2.50 11.28
C LEU A 50 1.16 1.45 10.33
N GLU A 51 0.59 0.36 10.87
CA GLU A 51 0.04 -0.73 10.07
C GLU A 51 -1.16 -0.26 9.25
N TYR A 52 -0.98 -0.26 7.93
CA TYR A 52 -2.03 0.16 7.00
C TYR A 52 -1.70 -0.29 5.57
N THR A 53 -2.75 -0.56 4.78
CA THR A 53 -2.65 -0.77 3.34
C THR A 53 -2.83 0.54 2.59
N TYR A 54 -1.78 1.01 1.94
CA TYR A 54 -1.75 2.23 1.15
C TYR A 54 -1.96 1.93 -0.33
N ARG A 55 -2.82 2.73 -0.97
CA ARG A 55 -3.00 2.73 -2.42
C ARG A 55 -1.98 3.65 -3.08
N LEU A 56 -1.30 3.15 -4.11
CA LEU A 56 -0.34 3.86 -4.93
C LEU A 56 -0.80 3.87 -6.39
N ARG A 57 -0.49 4.98 -7.07
CA ARG A 57 -0.57 5.06 -8.52
C ARG A 57 0.84 4.98 -9.10
N PRO A 58 1.15 3.95 -9.90
CA PRO A 58 2.41 3.88 -10.62
C PRO A 58 2.63 5.13 -11.48
N ALA A 59 3.89 5.45 -11.71
CA ALA A 59 4.23 6.49 -12.67
C ALA A 59 3.76 6.09 -14.07
N LYS A 60 3.15 7.03 -14.79
CA LYS A 60 2.56 6.77 -16.10
C LYS A 60 3.61 6.47 -17.18
N ASP A 61 4.73 7.19 -17.14
CA ASP A 61 5.67 7.28 -18.26
C ASP A 61 7.11 6.86 -17.91
N PHE A 62 7.35 6.31 -16.71
CA PHE A 62 8.69 5.89 -16.28
C PHE A 62 8.64 4.77 -15.22
N GLY A 63 9.75 4.05 -15.06
CA GLY A 63 9.89 2.93 -14.13
C GLY A 63 9.55 1.57 -14.75
N ALA A 64 9.66 0.51 -13.95
CA ALA A 64 9.28 -0.84 -14.36
C ALA A 64 7.76 -1.04 -14.21
N PRO A 65 7.12 -1.80 -15.10
CA PRO A 65 5.68 -2.10 -14.97
C PRO A 65 5.42 -3.03 -13.80
N PHE A 66 4.39 -2.72 -13.01
CA PHE A 66 3.85 -3.62 -11.99
C PHE A 66 2.95 -4.65 -12.67
N ASN A 67 3.51 -5.82 -12.98
CA ASN A 67 2.75 -6.94 -13.53
C ASN A 67 2.15 -7.81 -12.41
N SER A 68 1.29 -8.76 -12.76
CA SER A 68 0.66 -9.66 -11.79
C SER A 68 1.64 -10.58 -11.04
N SER A 69 2.88 -10.69 -11.50
CA SER A 69 3.94 -11.47 -10.86
C SER A 69 4.80 -10.64 -9.91
N PHE A 70 4.66 -9.32 -9.92
CA PHE A 70 5.41 -8.44 -9.05
C PHE A 70 4.77 -8.43 -7.66
N HIS A 71 5.40 -9.14 -6.73
CA HIS A 71 4.99 -9.19 -5.34
C HIS A 71 6.21 -9.43 -4.48
N VAL A 72 6.52 -8.46 -3.62
CA VAL A 72 7.66 -8.53 -2.70
C VAL A 72 7.14 -8.31 -1.28
N LYS A 73 7.63 -9.10 -0.34
CA LYS A 73 7.22 -9.07 1.08
C LYS A 73 8.41 -8.76 1.96
N ASN A 74 8.14 -8.15 3.12
CA ASN A 74 9.13 -7.87 4.16
C ASN A 74 10.32 -7.06 3.63
N VAL A 75 10.06 -6.10 2.75
CA VAL A 75 11.08 -5.19 2.21
C VAL A 75 11.10 -3.92 3.05
N PRO A 76 12.26 -3.55 3.63
CA PRO A 76 12.41 -2.30 4.35
C PRO A 76 12.08 -1.08 3.49
N LEU A 77 11.40 -0.12 4.11
CA LEU A 77 11.23 1.23 3.59
C LEU A 77 12.38 2.11 4.11
N VAL A 78 13.39 2.35 3.27
CA VAL A 78 14.66 2.99 3.65
C VAL A 78 14.66 4.46 3.26
N PRO A 79 14.78 5.42 4.21
CA PRO A 79 14.90 6.82 3.88
C PRO A 79 16.19 7.10 3.12
N ILE A 80 16.08 7.84 2.01
CA ILE A 80 17.25 8.24 1.23
C ILE A 80 18.01 9.38 1.91
N LEU A 81 19.32 9.42 1.70
CA LEU A 81 20.18 10.52 2.10
C LEU A 81 20.80 11.16 0.86
N PRO A 82 20.64 12.48 0.63
CA PRO A 82 19.83 13.44 1.37
C PRO A 82 18.33 13.25 1.08
N LYS A 83 17.50 13.64 2.05
CA LYS A 83 16.05 13.36 2.11
C LYS A 83 15.24 13.72 0.85
N PHE A 84 15.69 14.71 0.08
CA PHE A 84 14.94 15.28 -1.05
C PHE A 84 15.25 14.64 -2.41
N GLY A 85 16.25 13.75 -2.49
CA GLY A 85 16.58 13.04 -3.74
C GLY A 85 17.04 13.94 -4.88
N CYS A 86 17.50 15.16 -4.58
CA CYS A 86 17.98 16.11 -5.61
C CYS A 86 19.37 15.78 -6.16
N LYS A 87 20.08 14.86 -5.51
CA LYS A 87 21.38 14.32 -5.93
C LYS A 87 21.37 12.80 -5.73
N PRO A 88 22.32 12.06 -6.32
CA PRO A 88 22.46 10.63 -6.06
C PRO A 88 22.50 10.34 -4.55
N PRO A 89 21.88 9.22 -4.10
CA PRO A 89 21.88 8.87 -2.69
C PRO A 89 23.30 8.61 -2.18
N ASP A 90 23.60 9.11 -0.98
CA ASP A 90 24.84 8.85 -0.26
C ASP A 90 24.82 7.47 0.44
N ASN A 91 23.63 6.85 0.55
CA ASN A 91 23.38 5.53 1.15
C ASN A 91 22.81 4.53 0.14
N ASP A 92 23.37 4.51 -1.07
CA ASP A 92 22.98 3.60 -2.15
C ASP A 92 23.03 2.12 -1.74
N ALA A 93 24.05 1.71 -0.98
CA ALA A 93 24.19 0.36 -0.46
C ALA A 93 23.04 -0.08 0.45
N ASP A 94 22.41 0.84 1.20
CA ASP A 94 21.26 0.53 2.05
C ASP A 94 19.95 0.49 1.25
N ILE A 95 19.91 1.18 0.12
CA ILE A 95 18.73 1.30 -0.74
C ILE A 95 18.64 0.12 -1.71
N GLU A 96 19.77 -0.45 -2.12
CA GLU A 96 19.80 -1.55 -3.07
C GLU A 96 18.96 -2.75 -2.58
N GLY A 97 18.00 -3.17 -3.39
CA GLY A 97 17.05 -4.25 -3.07
C GLY A 97 15.90 -3.83 -2.13
N ASN A 98 15.89 -2.61 -1.62
CA ASN A 98 14.89 -2.07 -0.70
C ASN A 98 14.00 -1.00 -1.36
N VAL A 99 12.94 -0.59 -0.65
CA VAL A 99 12.07 0.50 -1.12
C VAL A 99 12.61 1.82 -0.61
N ALA A 100 13.00 2.72 -1.52
CA ALA A 100 13.50 4.04 -1.17
C ALA A 100 12.36 4.99 -0.75
N LEU A 101 12.45 5.57 0.46
CA LEU A 101 11.56 6.62 0.95
C LEU A 101 12.18 7.99 0.70
N ILE A 102 11.51 8.78 -0.15
CA ILE A 102 11.95 10.11 -0.55
C ILE A 102 10.97 11.15 -0.02
N GLN A 103 11.49 12.16 0.67
CA GLN A 103 10.68 13.31 1.07
C GLN A 103 10.48 14.23 -0.13
N ARG A 104 9.21 14.55 -0.43
CA ARG A 104 8.89 15.51 -1.49
C ARG A 104 9.51 16.88 -1.17
N GLY A 105 10.41 17.34 -2.05
CA GLY A 105 11.03 18.65 -1.96
C GLY A 105 10.20 19.79 -2.56
N VAL A 106 10.68 21.02 -2.36
CA VAL A 106 10.08 22.27 -2.89
C VAL A 106 10.47 22.53 -4.35
N LEU A 107 11.49 21.83 -4.87
CA LEU A 107 11.94 21.98 -6.24
C LEU A 107 10.94 21.34 -7.22
N SER A 108 10.66 22.08 -8.28
CA SER A 108 9.67 21.75 -9.32
C SER A 108 10.01 20.45 -10.04
N LYS A 109 9.17 19.42 -9.85
CA LYS A 109 9.07 18.19 -10.66
C LYS A 109 10.39 17.77 -11.33
N GLN A 110 11.38 17.34 -10.55
CA GLN A 110 12.50 16.63 -11.14
C GLN A 110 11.99 15.23 -11.52
N LYS A 111 11.90 14.98 -12.84
CA LYS A 111 11.73 13.64 -13.39
C LYS A 111 12.86 12.77 -12.80
N PRO A 112 12.58 11.65 -12.11
CA PRO A 112 13.64 10.73 -11.73
C PRO A 112 14.29 10.23 -13.04
N LEU A 113 15.63 10.29 -13.06
CA LEU A 113 16.48 9.94 -14.21
C LEU A 113 16.12 8.58 -14.82
#